data_AF-A0A9Y2E7X6-F1
#
_entry.id   AF-A0A9Y2E7X6-F1
#
_cell.length_a   1.000
_cell.length_b   1.000
_cell.length_c   1.000
_cell.angle_alpha   90.00
_cell.angle_beta   90.00
_cell.angle_gamma   90.00
#
_symmetry.space_group_name_H-M   'P 1'
#
loop_
_entity.id
_entity.type
_entity.pdbx_description
1 polymer ?
#
loop_
_entity_poly.entity_id
_entity_poly.type
_entity_poly.pdbx_seq_one_letter_code
_entity_poly.pdbx_strand_id
1 'polypeptide(L)'
;MTDTYEHNEIVANTYECLKEKYDDAELVVRKNGSEEKLGDLSVDRRHFDGQSGAPDLIVDIRNFSMLGADFFGKFPLSLIEVETSVSAAIPDLKNYARRDGRSSPVLIITDSERATRRKDIEGKHQYRIRGISFDGIEE
;
A
#
# COMPACT_ATOMS: atom_id res chain seq x y z
N MET A 1 -24.20 -20.28 -1.45
CA MET A 1 -22.76 -20.47 -1.29
C MET A 1 -22.31 -19.36 -0.39
N THR A 2 -21.74 -19.69 0.78
CA THR A 2 -21.15 -18.69 1.67
C THR A 2 -19.72 -18.49 1.17
N ASP A 3 -19.47 -17.42 0.43
CA ASP A 3 -18.11 -16.98 0.12
C ASP A 3 -17.41 -16.77 1.46
N THR A 4 -16.50 -17.69 1.76
CA THR A 4 -15.75 -17.64 3.00
C THR A 4 -14.62 -16.66 2.72
N TYR A 5 -14.61 -15.53 3.42
CA TYR A 5 -13.54 -14.55 3.32
C TYR A 5 -12.19 -15.21 3.66
N GLU A 6 -11.41 -15.53 2.63
CA GLU A 6 -10.07 -16.11 2.78
C GLU A 6 -9.02 -15.00 2.66
N HIS A 7 -8.91 -14.18 3.71
CA HIS A 7 -7.97 -13.05 3.81
C HIS A 7 -6.57 -13.38 3.25
N ASN A 8 -6.00 -14.52 3.66
CA ASN A 8 -4.65 -14.92 3.24
C ASN A 8 -4.51 -15.20 1.75
N GLU A 9 -5.56 -15.74 1.12
CA GLU A 9 -5.60 -16.00 -0.32
C GLU A 9 -5.69 -14.67 -1.08
N ILE A 10 -6.57 -13.77 -0.63
CA ILE A 10 -6.74 -12.46 -1.25
C ILE A 10 -5.45 -11.61 -1.12
N VAL A 11 -4.79 -11.64 0.05
CA VAL A 11 -3.48 -11.00 0.26
C VAL A 11 -2.43 -11.60 -0.67
N ALA A 12 -2.42 -12.92 -0.84
CA ALA A 12 -1.48 -13.59 -1.75
C ALA A 12 -1.70 -13.17 -3.21
N ASN A 13 -2.94 -13.19 -3.68
CA ASN A 13 -3.29 -12.80 -5.04
C ASN A 13 -2.96 -11.32 -5.30
N THR A 14 -3.34 -10.44 -4.37
CA THR A 14 -3.01 -9.01 -4.42
C THR A 14 -1.50 -8.79 -4.50
N TYR A 15 -0.72 -9.51 -3.69
CA TYR A 15 0.73 -9.42 -3.69
C TYR A 15 1.32 -9.78 -5.06
N GLU A 16 0.90 -10.90 -5.66
CA GLU A 16 1.42 -11.33 -6.97
C GLU A 16 1.10 -10.31 -8.07
N CYS A 17 -0.13 -9.76 -8.11
CA CYS A 17 -0.51 -8.74 -9.07
C CYS A 17 0.31 -7.45 -8.92
N LEU A 18 0.52 -7.00 -7.67
CA LEU A 18 1.34 -5.82 -7.42
C LEU A 18 2.80 -6.06 -7.75
N LYS A 19 3.31 -7.25 -7.43
CA LYS A 19 4.68 -7.63 -7.72
C LYS A 19 4.94 -7.64 -9.23
N GLU A 20 4.06 -8.27 -10.01
CA GLU A 20 4.17 -8.28 -11.48
C GLU A 20 4.20 -6.86 -12.06
N LYS A 21 3.42 -5.94 -11.48
CA LYS A 21 3.25 -4.59 -12.01
C LYS A 21 4.31 -3.59 -11.54
N TYR A 22 4.78 -3.73 -10.30
CA TYR A 22 5.55 -2.70 -9.62
C TYR A 22 6.91 -3.16 -9.11
N ASP A 23 7.14 -4.47 -8.95
CA ASP A 23 8.47 -4.93 -8.52
C ASP A 23 9.49 -4.61 -9.62
N ASP A 24 10.61 -4.00 -9.21
CA ASP A 24 11.65 -3.45 -10.11
C ASP A 24 11.17 -2.37 -11.11
N ALA A 25 9.94 -1.87 -10.99
CA ALA A 25 9.48 -0.72 -11.77
C ALA A 25 10.16 0.58 -11.33
N GLU A 26 10.24 1.57 -12.21
CA GLU A 26 10.91 2.84 -11.92
C GLU A 26 9.93 3.91 -11.44
N LEU A 27 10.28 4.60 -10.35
CA LEU A 27 9.61 5.84 -9.99
C LEU A 27 10.19 6.97 -10.84
N VAL A 28 9.37 7.53 -11.72
CA VAL A 28 9.79 8.62 -12.62
C VAL A 28 8.99 9.90 -12.36
N VAL A 29 9.66 11.05 -12.43
CA VAL A 29 9.01 12.36 -12.51
C VAL A 29 9.07 12.87 -13.94
N ARG A 30 7.91 13.31 -14.45
CA ARG A 30 7.78 13.88 -15.79
C ARG A 30 7.40 15.36 -15.72
N LYS A 31 8.14 16.22 -16.42
CA LYS A 31 7.81 17.64 -16.57
C LYS A 31 8.12 18.09 -18.00
N ASN A 32 7.12 18.65 -18.68
CA ASN A 32 7.26 19.18 -20.04
C ASN A 32 7.91 18.19 -21.04
N GLY A 33 7.65 16.88 -20.88
CA GLY A 33 8.23 15.82 -21.72
C GLY A 33 9.61 15.34 -21.29
N SER A 34 10.28 15.99 -20.33
CA SER A 34 11.47 15.44 -19.67
C SER A 34 11.08 14.44 -18.61
N GLU A 35 11.83 13.33 -18.52
CA GLU A 35 11.69 12.28 -17.51
C GLU A 35 12.98 12.16 -16.71
N GLU A 36 12.83 12.05 -15.40
CA GLU A 36 13.91 11.80 -14.47
C GLU A 36 13.52 10.64 -13.56
N LYS A 37 14.37 9.60 -13.54
CA LYS A 37 14.22 8.47 -12.62
C LYS A 37 14.61 8.93 -11.23
N LEU A 38 13.70 8.72 -10.29
CA LEU A 38 13.91 9.01 -8.88
C LEU A 38 14.27 7.78 -8.06
N GLY A 39 14.01 6.55 -8.53
CA GLY A 39 14.34 5.32 -7.81
C GLY A 39 13.65 4.09 -8.38
N ASP A 40 13.84 2.96 -7.72
CA ASP A 40 13.19 1.69 -8.06
C ASP A 40 12.08 1.39 -7.05
N LEU A 41 11.05 0.70 -7.48
CA LEU A 41 10.00 0.20 -6.61
C LEU A 41 10.31 -1.24 -6.16
N SER A 42 9.74 -1.62 -5.03
CA SER A 42 9.65 -3.02 -4.60
C SER A 42 8.35 -3.25 -3.85
N VAL A 43 7.84 -4.47 -3.92
CA VAL A 43 6.62 -4.87 -3.21
C VAL A 43 6.97 -5.92 -2.16
N ASP A 44 6.68 -5.63 -0.90
CA ASP A 44 6.92 -6.54 0.21
C ASP A 44 5.60 -6.99 0.83
N ARG A 45 5.45 -8.30 1.00
CA ARG A 45 4.41 -8.90 1.85
C ARG A 45 4.91 -8.97 3.28
N ARG A 46 4.16 -8.40 4.22
CA ARG A 46 4.54 -8.31 5.64
C ARG A 46 3.72 -9.24 6.53
N HIS A 47 2.52 -9.64 6.10
CA HIS A 47 1.64 -10.46 6.94
C HIS A 47 1.89 -11.96 6.79
N PHE A 48 2.41 -12.53 7.87
CA PHE A 48 2.21 -13.90 8.30
C PHE A 48 1.69 -13.77 9.76
N ASP A 49 0.49 -14.29 10.04
CA ASP A 49 0.04 -14.72 11.38
C ASP A 49 -0.88 -13.80 12.22
N GLY A 50 -1.57 -12.79 11.66
CA GLY A 50 -2.64 -12.09 12.40
C GLY A 50 -2.17 -11.19 13.54
N GLN A 51 -0.90 -10.77 13.55
CA GLN A 51 -0.41 -9.83 14.57
C GLN A 51 -0.87 -8.41 14.21
N SER A 52 -1.86 -7.91 14.96
CA SER A 52 -2.42 -6.57 14.77
C SER A 52 -1.33 -5.49 14.68
N GLY A 53 -1.37 -4.67 13.64
CA GLY A 53 -0.57 -3.45 13.53
C GLY A 53 0.61 -3.45 12.58
N ALA A 54 0.68 -4.38 11.62
CA ALA A 54 1.51 -4.22 10.43
C ALA A 54 0.61 -4.31 9.18
N PRO A 55 0.81 -3.45 8.16
CA PRO A 55 0.03 -3.52 6.94
C PRO A 55 0.27 -4.85 6.22
N ASP A 56 -0.71 -5.32 5.46
CA ASP A 56 -0.58 -6.57 4.71
C ASP A 56 0.57 -6.54 3.72
N LEU A 57 0.61 -5.46 2.91
CA LEU A 57 1.61 -5.24 1.88
C LEU A 57 2.16 -3.81 1.94
N ILE A 58 3.39 -3.64 1.47
CA ILE A 58 4.05 -2.33 1.35
C ILE A 58 4.66 -2.23 -0.04
N VAL A 59 4.43 -1.09 -0.70
CA VAL A 59 5.22 -0.66 -1.86
C VAL A 59 6.27 0.30 -1.35
N ASP A 60 7.55 -0.07 -1.51
CA ASP A 60 8.69 0.73 -1.10
C ASP A 60 9.37 1.38 -2.32
N ILE A 61 10.01 2.52 -2.09
CA ILE A 61 11.03 3.06 -3.01
C ILE A 61 12.40 2.63 -2.48
N ARG A 62 13.24 2.14 -3.39
CA ARG A 62 14.65 1.81 -3.18
C ARG A 62 15.52 2.72 -4.04
N ASN A 63 16.77 2.89 -3.63
CA ASN A 63 17.79 3.62 -4.40
C ASN A 63 17.32 5.03 -4.82
N PHE A 64 16.67 5.75 -3.90
CA PHE A 64 16.07 7.04 -4.24
C PHE A 64 17.16 8.07 -4.54
N SER A 65 17.05 8.79 -5.66
CA SER A 65 17.94 9.88 -6.03
C SER A 65 17.13 11.11 -6.40
N MET A 66 17.52 12.27 -5.88
CA MET A 66 16.86 13.53 -6.18
C MET A 66 17.84 14.69 -6.10
N LEU A 67 17.88 15.54 -7.13
CA LEU A 67 18.75 16.72 -7.20
C LEU A 67 20.25 16.39 -7.01
N GLY A 68 20.68 15.19 -7.43
CA GLY A 68 22.06 14.71 -7.28
C GLY A 68 22.41 14.17 -5.89
N ALA A 69 21.43 14.00 -5.00
CA ALA A 69 21.61 13.35 -3.71
C ALA A 69 21.04 11.91 -3.75
N ASP A 70 21.90 10.94 -3.47
CA ASP A 70 21.52 9.53 -3.40
C ASP A 70 21.18 9.12 -1.96
N PHE A 71 20.03 8.48 -1.80
CA PHE A 71 19.52 7.94 -0.55
C PHE A 71 19.53 6.42 -0.61
N PHE A 72 20.59 5.83 -0.06
CA PHE A 72 20.72 4.38 0.06
C PHE A 72 19.78 3.85 1.15
N GLY A 73 18.95 2.87 0.78
CA GLY A 73 17.98 2.25 1.66
C GLY A 73 16.61 2.11 0.98
N LYS A 74 15.60 1.77 1.77
CA LYS A 74 14.21 1.74 1.33
C LYS A 74 13.33 2.59 2.22
N PHE A 75 12.25 3.14 1.66
CA PHE A 75 11.19 3.76 2.44
C PHE A 75 9.81 3.53 1.80
N PRO A 76 8.76 3.47 2.63
CA PRO A 76 7.42 3.13 2.15
C PRO A 76 6.81 4.25 1.31
N LEU A 77 6.49 3.94 0.06
CA LEU A 77 5.70 4.78 -0.83
C LEU A 77 4.20 4.62 -0.58
N SER A 78 3.73 3.38 -0.37
CA SER A 78 2.34 3.09 -0.06
C SER A 78 2.24 1.88 0.86
N LEU A 79 1.30 1.93 1.81
CA LEU A 79 0.88 0.76 2.57
C LEU A 79 -0.43 0.24 1.98
N ILE A 80 -0.68 -1.05 2.10
CA ILE A 80 -1.85 -1.72 1.54
C ILE A 80 -2.43 -2.66 2.57
N GLU A 81 -3.72 -2.52 2.83
CA GLU A 81 -4.50 -3.40 3.71
C GLU A 81 -5.61 -4.09 2.92
N VAL A 82 -5.83 -5.37 3.16
CA VAL A 82 -6.82 -6.22 2.49
C VAL A 82 -7.88 -6.61 3.51
N GLU A 83 -9.00 -5.89 3.51
CA GLU A 83 -10.00 -6.02 4.57
C GLU A 83 -11.42 -6.06 4.02
N THR A 84 -12.36 -6.61 4.78
CA THR A 84 -13.77 -6.69 4.33
C THR A 84 -14.41 -5.31 4.14
N SER A 85 -13.89 -4.27 4.79
CA SER A 85 -14.34 -2.89 4.66
C SER A 85 -13.25 -1.89 5.07
N VAL A 86 -13.41 -0.62 4.67
CA VAL A 86 -12.51 0.45 5.15
C VAL A 86 -12.51 0.53 6.68
N SER A 87 -13.66 0.31 7.32
CA SER A 87 -13.78 0.37 8.78
C SER A 87 -13.00 -0.75 9.49
N ALA A 88 -12.91 -1.93 8.88
CA ALA A 88 -12.16 -3.07 9.39
C ALA A 88 -10.65 -2.83 9.34
N ALA A 89 -10.15 -2.09 8.33
CA ALA A 89 -8.74 -1.72 8.22
C ALA A 89 -8.28 -0.59 9.19
N ILE A 90 -9.20 0.24 9.71
CA ILE A 90 -8.81 1.39 10.55
C ILE A 90 -8.02 1.01 11.81
N PRO A 91 -8.39 -0.01 12.60
CA PRO A 91 -7.63 -0.44 13.77
C PRO A 91 -6.18 -0.81 13.45
N ASP A 92 -5.93 -1.57 12.39
CA ASP A 92 -4.58 -2.01 12.00
C ASP A 92 -3.72 -0.84 11.50
N LEU A 93 -4.31 0.04 10.70
CA LEU A 93 -3.65 1.28 10.28
C LEU A 93 -3.32 2.19 11.47
N LYS A 94 -4.22 2.32 12.46
CA LYS A 94 -3.95 3.06 13.71
C LYS A 94 -2.81 2.43 14.50
N ASN A 95 -2.78 1.10 14.59
CA ASN A 95 -1.74 0.38 15.31
C ASN A 95 -0.38 0.54 14.63
N TYR A 96 -0.32 0.46 13.29
CA TYR A 96 0.89 0.73 12.52
C TYR A 96 1.40 2.16 12.71
N ALA A 97 0.51 3.15 12.59
CA ALA A 97 0.85 4.56 12.77
C ALA A 97 1.47 4.85 14.14
N ARG A 98 0.95 4.21 15.19
CA ARG A 98 1.43 4.37 16.57
C ARG A 98 2.78 3.68 16.84
N ARG A 99 3.07 2.57 16.15
CA ARG A 99 4.29 1.77 16.37
C ARG A 99 5.48 2.25 15.55
N ASP A 100 5.25 2.61 14.28
CA ASP A 100 6.34 2.75 13.29
C ASP A 100 6.12 3.91 12.29
N GLY A 101 5.08 4.73 12.50
CA GLY A 101 4.46 5.54 11.46
C GLY A 101 5.31 6.67 10.85
N ARG A 102 5.82 6.45 9.64
CA ARG A 102 5.99 7.51 8.63
C ARG A 102 4.63 7.77 7.95
N SER A 103 4.33 9.02 7.60
CA SER A 103 3.07 9.44 6.96
C SER A 103 2.97 9.02 5.49
N SER A 104 3.01 7.71 5.21
CA SER A 104 2.89 7.20 3.84
C SER A 104 1.42 7.05 3.42
N PRO A 105 1.09 7.29 2.14
CA PRO A 105 -0.21 6.95 1.55
C PRO A 105 -0.65 5.52 1.87
N VAL A 106 -1.96 5.30 2.03
CA VAL A 106 -2.53 3.98 2.33
C VAL A 106 -3.63 3.64 1.34
N LEU A 107 -3.42 2.54 0.60
CA LEU A 107 -4.44 1.89 -0.20
C LEU A 107 -5.17 0.86 0.69
N ILE A 108 -6.48 0.75 0.58
CA ILE A 108 -7.25 -0.29 1.29
C ILE A 108 -8.06 -1.02 0.24
N ILE A 109 -7.82 -2.31 0.09
CA ILE A 109 -8.50 -3.19 -0.85
C ILE A 109 -9.65 -3.84 -0.08
N THR A 110 -10.86 -3.76 -0.64
CA THR A 110 -12.08 -4.14 0.09
C THR A 110 -13.07 -4.92 -0.75
N ASP A 111 -13.83 -5.79 -0.10
CA ASP A 111 -14.83 -6.66 -0.72
C ASP A 111 -15.96 -5.91 -1.45
N SER A 112 -16.35 -4.73 -0.96
CA SER A 112 -17.60 -4.10 -1.42
C SER A 112 -17.56 -2.58 -1.57
N GLU A 113 -16.52 -1.87 -1.08
CA GLU A 113 -16.48 -0.41 -1.13
C GLU A 113 -15.64 0.11 -2.33
N ARG A 114 -16.30 0.63 -3.36
CA ARG A 114 -15.66 1.32 -4.51
C ARG A 114 -15.40 2.81 -4.29
N ALA A 115 -15.39 3.27 -3.03
CA ALA A 115 -15.38 4.70 -2.71
C ALA A 115 -13.99 5.20 -2.31
N THR A 116 -13.52 6.27 -2.96
CA THR A 116 -12.40 7.07 -2.48
C THR A 116 -12.89 7.90 -1.28
N ARG A 117 -12.30 7.70 -0.10
CA ARG A 117 -12.61 8.49 1.10
C ARG A 117 -11.32 9.07 1.69
N ARG A 118 -11.37 10.36 2.04
CA ARG A 118 -10.36 10.95 2.94
C ARG A 118 -10.84 10.70 4.37
N LYS A 119 -10.03 10.03 5.18
CA LYS A 119 -10.30 9.85 6.61
C LYS A 119 -9.15 10.45 7.39
N ASP A 120 -9.48 11.46 8.18
CA ASP A 120 -8.58 11.97 9.20
C ASP A 120 -8.66 11.00 10.39
N ILE A 121 -7.50 10.49 10.81
CA ILE A 121 -7.37 9.70 12.03
C ILE A 121 -6.82 10.61 13.12
N GLU A 122 -7.33 10.45 14.34
CA GLU A 122 -6.94 11.23 15.52
C GLU A 122 -5.41 11.30 15.67
N GLY A 123 -4.83 12.51 15.55
CA GLY A 123 -3.39 12.75 15.46
C GLY A 123 -3.00 13.65 14.28
N LYS A 124 -1.82 13.39 13.66
CA LYS A 124 -1.26 14.14 12.51
C LYS A 124 -1.31 13.39 11.18
N HIS A 125 -1.89 12.19 11.13
CA HIS A 125 -1.84 11.34 9.94
C HIS A 125 -3.14 11.42 9.14
N GLN A 126 -3.00 11.66 7.83
CA GLN A 126 -4.11 11.69 6.88
C GLN A 126 -3.96 10.53 5.91
N TYR A 127 -4.96 9.66 5.85
CA TYR A 127 -4.99 8.55 4.91
C TYR A 127 -5.92 8.88 3.74
N ARG A 128 -5.39 8.81 2.52
CA ARG A 128 -6.17 8.84 1.29
C ARG A 128 -6.50 7.42 0.90
N ILE A 129 -7.68 6.97 1.28
CA ILE A 129 -8.11 5.59 1.12
C ILE A 129 -8.85 5.46 -0.21
N ARG A 130 -8.43 4.51 -1.03
CA ARG A 130 -9.14 4.11 -2.25
C ARG A 130 -9.55 2.65 -2.10
N GLY A 131 -10.85 2.41 -1.94
CA GLY A 131 -11.43 1.08 -1.98
C GLY A 131 -11.47 0.53 -3.41
N ILE A 132 -10.96 -0.67 -3.62
CA ILE A 132 -11.01 -1.43 -4.88
C ILE A 132 -11.60 -2.81 -4.55
N SER A 133 -12.53 -3.28 -5.38
CA SER A 133 -13.14 -4.62 -5.31
C SER A 133 -12.08 -5.70 -5.53
N PHE A 134 -12.21 -6.86 -4.88
CA PHE A 134 -11.31 -8.00 -5.14
C PHE A 134 -11.32 -8.42 -6.63
N ASP A 135 -12.50 -8.44 -7.26
CA ASP A 135 -12.67 -8.73 -8.70
C ASP A 135 -12.00 -7.71 -9.64
N GLY A 136 -11.62 -6.52 -9.14
CA GLY A 136 -10.99 -5.47 -9.94
C GLY A 136 -9.46 -5.52 -9.95
N ILE A 137 -8.86 -6.56 -9.33
CA ILE A 137 -7.41 -6.76 -9.27
C ILE A 137 -6.90 -7.51 -10.53
N GLU A 138 -7.78 -8.24 -11.22
CA GLU A 138 -7.45 -9.04 -12.41
C GLU A 138 -7.52 -8.27 -13.77
N GLU A 139 -7.92 -6.99 -13.78
CA GLU A 139 -7.98 -6.11 -14.98
C GLU A 139 -6.82 -5.09 -15.04
#